data_AF-A0A9X2LXV2-F1
#
_entry.id   AF-A0A9X2LXV2-F1
#
_cell.length_a   1.000
_cell.length_b   1.000
_cell.length_c   1.000
_cell.angle_alpha   90.00
_cell.angle_beta   90.00
_cell.angle_gamma   90.00
#
_symmetry.space_group_name_H-M   'P 1'
#
loop_
_entity.id
_entity.type
_entity.pdbx_description
1 polymer ?
#
loop_
_entity_poly.entity_id
_entity_poly.type
_entity_poly.pdbx_seq_one_letter_code
_entity_poly.pdbx_strand_id
1 'polypeptide(L)' 'MNSPAAEQTALIKEARAYVAAIGPINATAAPQILGQLIEAEGLLLRIVKAFEQPAGRES' A
#
# COMPACT_ATOMS: atom_id res chain seq x y z
N MET A 1 4.04 -19.11 -8.48
CA MET A 1 4.59 -17.98 -7.70
C MET A 1 4.58 -16.76 -8.61
N ASN A 2 4.03 -15.62 -8.15
CA ASN A 2 4.12 -14.37 -8.89
C ASN A 2 5.58 -13.87 -8.87
N SER A 3 6.03 -13.21 -9.94
CA SER A 3 7.34 -12.57 -9.94
C SER A 3 7.35 -11.38 -8.97
N PRO A 4 8.50 -10.99 -8.39
CA PRO A 4 8.60 -9.83 -7.51
C PRO A 4 8.01 -8.55 -8.14
N ALA A 5 8.23 -8.35 -9.44
CA ALA A 5 7.66 -7.23 -10.19
C ALA A 5 6.11 -7.27 -10.26
N ALA A 6 5.51 -8.46 -10.36
CA ALA A 6 4.06 -8.61 -10.38
C ALA A 6 3.45 -8.32 -9.00
N GLU A 7 4.11 -8.72 -7.91
CA GLU A 7 3.71 -8.41 -6.54
C GLU A 7 3.81 -6.90 -6.24
N GLN A 8 4.94 -6.27 -6.58
CA GLN A 8 5.12 -4.82 -6.46
C GLN A 8 4.04 -4.05 -7.24
N THR A 9 3.76 -4.46 -8.48
CA THR A 9 2.72 -3.83 -9.31
C THR A 9 1.33 -3.98 -8.70
N ALA A 10 1.01 -5.14 -8.13
CA ALA A 10 -0.28 -5.38 -7.48
C ALA A 10 -0.47 -4.48 -6.25
N LEU A 11 0.56 -4.36 -5.41
CA LEU A 11 0.53 -3.52 -4.21
C LEU A 11 0.39 -2.03 -4.55
N ILE A 12 1.05 -1.55 -5.61
CA ILE A 12 0.87 -0.17 -6.08
C ILE A 12 -0.56 0.06 -6.57
N LYS A 13 -1.15 -0.89 -7.29
CA LYS A 13 -2.55 -0.80 -7.74
C LYS A 13 -3.52 -0.76 -6.56
N GLU A 14 -3.29 -1.59 -5.55
CA GLU A 14 -4.08 -1.61 -4.32
C GLU A 14 -4.01 -0.27 -3.57
N ALA A 15 -2.81 0.29 -3.40
CA ALA A 15 -2.65 1.60 -2.76
C ALA A 15 -3.36 2.73 -3.53
N ARG A 16 -3.30 2.72 -4.86
CA ARG A 16 -4.04 3.68 -5.69
C ARG A 16 -5.56 3.52 -5.55
N ALA A 17 -6.04 2.29 -5.50
CA ALA A 17 -7.47 2.00 -5.31
C ALA A 17 -7.94 2.47 -3.93
N TYR A 18 -7.13 2.26 -2.88
CA TYR A 18 -7.41 2.76 -1.54
C TYR A 18 -7.54 4.29 -1.52
N VAL A 19 -6.56 5.02 -2.09
CA VAL A 19 -6.61 6.49 -2.18
C VAL A 19 -7.82 6.99 -2.98
N ALA A 20 -8.22 6.27 -4.04
CA ALA A 20 -9.42 6.61 -4.79
C ALA A 20 -10.72 6.36 -3.99
N ALA A 21 -10.71 5.40 -3.07
CA ALA A 21 -11.89 4.98 -2.30
C ALA A 21 -12.12 5.78 -1.01
N ILE A 22 -11.07 6.32 -0.38
CA ILE A 22 -11.19 7.02 0.92
C ILE A 22 -12.02 8.31 0.86
N GLY A 23 -12.25 8.87 -0.33
CA GLY A 23 -13.08 10.06 -0.51
C GLY A 23 -12.56 11.30 0.25
N PRO A 24 -13.42 12.30 0.52
CA PRO A 24 -13.03 13.47 1.30
C PRO A 24 -12.65 13.12 2.73
N ILE A 25 -11.52 13.66 3.19
CA ILE A 25 -11.06 13.50 4.59
C ILE A 25 -11.85 14.47 5.48
N ASN A 26 -12.61 13.93 6.42
CA ASN A 26 -13.27 14.73 7.45
C ASN A 26 -12.30 15.02 8.60
N ALA A 27 -11.69 16.20 8.58
CA ALA A 27 -10.67 16.61 9.55
C ALA A 27 -11.17 16.69 11.02
N THR A 28 -12.49 16.71 11.26
CA THR A 28 -13.04 16.74 12.62
C THR A 28 -13.45 15.37 13.15
N ALA A 29 -13.43 14.33 12.30
CA ALA A 29 -13.80 12.97 12.68
C ALA A 29 -12.55 12.16 13.04
N ALA A 30 -11.98 12.41 14.22
CA ALA A 30 -10.75 11.75 14.67
C ALA A 30 -10.73 10.21 14.52
N PRO A 31 -11.82 9.46 14.83
CA PRO A 31 -11.84 8.02 14.61
C PRO A 31 -11.73 7.62 13.13
N GLN A 32 -12.34 8.39 12.23
CA GLN A 32 -12.26 8.15 10.78
C GLN A 32 -10.84 8.39 10.27
N ILE A 33 -10.21 9.48 10.70
CA ILE A 33 -8.82 9.81 10.35
C ILE A 33 -7.88 8.70 10.82
N LEU A 34 -8.03 8.25 12.07
CA LEU A 34 -7.20 7.18 12.63
C LEU A 34 -7.32 5.88 11.83
N GLY A 35 -8.55 5.47 11.49
CA GLY A 35 -8.77 4.29 10.64
C GLY A 35 -8.12 4.44 9.27
N GLN A 36 -8.24 5.61 8.63
CA GLN A 36 -7.61 5.87 7.34
C GLN A 36 -6.08 5.85 7.41
N LEU A 37 -5.49 6.31 8.51
CA LEU A 37 -4.04 6.29 8.70
C LEU A 37 -3.51 4.87 8.92
N ILE A 38 -4.18 4.05 9.73
CA ILE A 38 -3.79 2.65 9.99
C ILE A 38 -3.79 1.84 8.69
N GLU A 39 -4.84 1.95 7.89
CA GLU A 39 -4.93 1.26 6.59
C GLU A 39 -3.85 1.73 5.62
N ALA A 40 -3.60 3.04 5.55
CA ALA A 40 -2.54 3.61 4.73
C ALA A 40 -1.14 3.10 5.15
N GLU A 41 -0.86 3.07 6.46
CA GLU A 41 0.39 2.55 7.00
C GLU A 41 0.57 1.06 6.67
N GLY A 42 -0.47 0.25 6.80
CA GLY A 42 -0.43 -1.17 6.43
C GLY A 42 -0.07 -1.39 4.95
N LEU A 43 -0.64 -0.59 4.05
CA LEU A 43 -0.31 -0.63 2.62
C LEU A 43 1.13 -0.20 2.35
N LEU A 44 1.60 0.87 3.00
CA LEU A 44 2.98 1.34 2.85
C LEU A 44 4.00 0.31 3.32
N LEU A 45 3.77 -0.35 4.46
CA LEU A 45 4.65 -1.41 4.95
C LEU A 45 4.72 -2.61 3.98
N ARG A 46 3.59 -2.99 3.39
CA ARG A 46 3.56 -4.06 2.38
C ARG A 46 4.34 -3.68 1.13
N ILE A 47 4.20 -2.43 0.67
CA ILE A 47 4.97 -1.91 -0.47
C ILE A 47 6.46 -1.94 -0.14
N VAL A 48 6.88 -1.36 0.99
CA VAL A 48 8.29 -1.35 1.41
C VAL A 48 8.86 -2.77 1.39
N LYS A 49 8.17 -3.72 2.04
CA LYS A 49 8.57 -5.13 2.07
C LYS A 49 8.72 -5.76 0.69
N ALA A 50 7.84 -5.43 -0.26
CA ALA A 50 7.91 -5.97 -1.62
C ALA A 50 9.07 -5.36 -2.44
N PHE A 51 9.50 -4.15 -2.11
CA PHE A 51 10.63 -3.48 -2.76
C PHE A 51 11.99 -3.76 -2.09
N GLU A 52 12.00 -4.16 -0.82
CA GLU A 52 13.19 -4.65 -0.12
C GLU A 52 13.62 -6.04 -0.56
N GLN A 53 12.70 -6.85 -1.12
CA GLN A 53 13.07 -8.11 -1.74
C GLN A 53 13.91 -7.83 -2.99
N PRO A 54 15.20 -8.24 -3.03
CA PRO A 54 16.00 -8.06 -4.22
C PRO A 54 15.30 -8.79 -5.38
N ALA A 55 14.90 -8.04 -6.40
CA ALA A 55 14.55 -8.62 -7.69
C ALA A 55 15.72 -9.51 -8.08
N GLY A 56 15.49 -10.82 -8.15
CA GLY A 56 16.54 -11.84 -8.20
C GLY A 56 17.74 -11.38 -9.02
N ARG A 57 18.86 -11.14 -8.33
CA ARG A 57 20.14 -10.95 -8.99
C ARG A 57 20.47 -12.33 -9.56
N GLU A 58 20.19 -12.51 -10.84
CA GLU A 58 20.52 -13.72 -11.59
C GLU A 58 22.00 -14.03 -11.33
N SER A 59 22.24 -15.25 -10.86
CA SER A 59 23.57 -15.81 -10.61
C SER A 59 24.18 -16.30 -11.91
#